data_AF-A0A7S2FSF6-F1
#
_entry.id   AF-A0A7S2FSF6-F1
#
_cell.length_a   1.000
_cell.length_b   1.000
_cell.length_c   1.000
_cell.angle_alpha   90.00
_cell.angle_beta   90.00
_cell.angle_gamma   90.00
#
_symmetry.space_group_name_H-M   'P 1'
#
loop_
_entity.id
_entity.type
_entity.pdbx_description
1 polymer ?
#
loop_
_entity_poly.entity_id
_entity_poly.type
_entity_poly.pdbx_seq_one_letter_code
_entity_poly.pdbx_strand_id
1 'polypeptide(L)'
;IDLPDIRPDATFEVFAAEHYLSAGGKAAEVLTLTHMGLWLRESTASRSERVSIVMEYAAIQFGAKALFPDIGPGGELVWDNWATVAWYPEANRSEWISQAKLTRAGTIDGRTLEAWFKWLLAWKEQRQGYNLWSIWDKTDVVGARRLLPDSICHTLVEDGLAAMYRLGANMDQEGPICRNYFPFIDTVSLRPVNTSDPAAMKNVASFFAAFKDLVNKPFKNIGQFGRALVGFVMGFRHPHFYVYRYTTPEEGPKYWLANLSRPYFGLRTNQRMLLPWQNASHEKRGECRRKSGPWPAVEEEEESWEQMYI
;
A
#
# COMPACT_ATOMS: atom_id res chain seq x y z
N ILE A 1 -3.37 -11.98 18.48
CA ILE A 1 -4.38 -10.89 18.31
C ILE A 1 -5.71 -11.56 18.58
N ASP A 2 -6.33 -11.20 19.69
CA ASP A 2 -7.56 -11.85 20.12
C ASP A 2 -8.71 -11.13 19.43
N LEU A 3 -9.27 -11.76 18.42
CA LEU A 3 -10.36 -11.21 17.60
C LEU A 3 -11.69 -11.44 18.34
N PRO A 4 -12.69 -10.55 18.17
CA PRO A 4 -13.94 -10.67 18.91
C PRO A 4 -14.73 -11.90 18.48
N ASP A 5 -15.46 -12.49 19.44
CA ASP A 5 -16.44 -13.54 19.13
C ASP A 5 -17.65 -12.93 18.41
N ILE A 6 -18.03 -13.54 17.29
CA ILE A 6 -19.11 -13.07 16.43
C ILE A 6 -20.24 -14.10 16.44
N ARG A 7 -21.48 -13.62 16.66
CA ARG A 7 -22.66 -14.48 16.54
C ARG A 7 -22.79 -14.98 15.10
N PRO A 8 -22.95 -16.29 14.85
CA PRO A 8 -22.94 -16.85 13.51
C PRO A 8 -24.01 -16.27 12.56
N ASP A 9 -25.13 -15.81 13.10
CA ASP A 9 -26.29 -15.25 12.39
C ASP A 9 -26.26 -13.71 12.27
N ALA A 10 -25.29 -13.04 12.89
CA ALA A 10 -25.12 -11.60 12.74
C ALA A 10 -24.76 -11.26 11.29
N THR A 11 -25.22 -10.09 10.83
CA THR A 11 -24.87 -9.57 9.49
C THR A 11 -24.14 -8.24 9.64
N PHE A 12 -22.99 -8.11 8.98
CA PHE A 12 -22.16 -6.92 9.01
C PHE A 12 -22.15 -6.26 7.64
N GLU A 13 -22.28 -4.94 7.62
CA GLU A 13 -21.88 -4.13 6.48
C GLU A 13 -20.36 -4.01 6.46
N VAL A 14 -19.77 -4.13 5.27
CA VAL A 14 -18.33 -4.02 5.04
C VAL A 14 -18.03 -2.71 4.32
N PHE A 15 -17.14 -1.90 4.88
CA PHE A 15 -16.67 -0.66 4.28
C PHE A 15 -15.15 -0.67 4.13
N ALA A 16 -14.66 -0.20 2.99
CA ALA A 16 -13.31 0.31 2.85
C ALA A 16 -13.28 1.74 3.39
N ALA A 17 -12.51 1.97 4.45
CA ALA A 17 -12.32 3.29 5.06
C ALA A 17 -10.98 3.86 4.63
N GLU A 18 -10.97 5.07 4.08
CA GLU A 18 -9.79 5.75 3.56
C GLU A 18 -9.64 7.12 4.23
N HIS A 19 -8.47 7.46 4.77
CA HIS A 19 -8.20 8.80 5.29
C HIS A 19 -6.79 9.30 4.93
N TYR A 20 -6.62 10.62 4.87
CA TYR A 20 -5.33 11.24 4.57
C TYR A 20 -4.33 11.07 5.71
N LEU A 21 -3.11 10.65 5.37
CA LEU A 21 -2.02 10.56 6.35
C LEU A 21 -1.25 11.89 6.39
N SER A 22 -1.30 12.59 7.53
CA SER A 22 -0.36 13.67 7.84
C SER A 22 0.92 13.15 8.51
N ALA A 23 0.88 11.96 9.11
CA ALA A 23 1.96 11.41 9.95
C ALA A 23 3.26 11.06 9.20
N GLY A 24 3.26 10.93 7.88
CA GLY A 24 4.48 10.67 7.10
C GLY A 24 5.27 11.93 6.71
N GLY A 25 4.91 13.09 7.27
CA GLY A 25 5.54 14.36 6.98
C GLY A 25 5.49 14.72 5.49
N LYS A 26 6.56 15.37 4.99
CA LYS A 26 6.63 15.82 3.59
C LYS A 26 6.52 14.68 2.57
N ALA A 27 7.03 13.49 2.89
CA ALA A 27 6.91 12.34 2.00
C ALA A 27 5.44 11.93 1.82
N ALA A 28 4.65 11.92 2.90
CA ALA A 28 3.22 11.65 2.82
C ALA A 28 2.46 12.72 2.03
N GLU A 29 2.78 14.00 2.25
CA GLU A 29 2.18 15.11 1.52
C GLU A 29 2.47 15.05 0.02
N VAL A 30 3.72 14.79 -0.36
CA VAL A 30 4.17 14.72 -1.75
C VAL A 30 3.58 13.50 -2.46
N LEU A 31 3.60 12.34 -1.81
CA LEU A 31 3.08 11.09 -2.37
C LEU A 31 1.55 10.97 -2.26
N THR A 32 0.88 11.95 -1.64
CA THR A 32 -0.57 11.92 -1.34
C THR A 32 -1.01 10.65 -0.62
N LEU A 33 -0.17 10.16 0.30
CA LEU A 33 -0.41 8.91 1.02
C LEU A 33 -1.74 9.00 1.78
N THR A 34 -2.60 8.01 1.56
CA THR A 34 -3.69 7.72 2.48
C THR A 34 -3.40 6.47 3.27
N HIS A 35 -4.12 6.30 4.36
CA HIS A 35 -4.22 5.06 5.08
C HIS A 35 -5.60 4.47 4.86
N MET A 36 -5.65 3.14 4.82
CA MET A 36 -6.88 2.40 4.60
C MET A 36 -7.06 1.31 5.63
N GLY A 37 -8.31 1.12 6.03
CA GLY A 37 -8.73 0.02 6.89
C GLY A 37 -10.06 -0.56 6.42
N LEU A 38 -10.44 -1.68 7.03
CA LEU A 38 -11.76 -2.27 6.91
C LEU A 38 -12.59 -1.84 8.11
N TRP A 39 -13.78 -1.32 7.86
CA TRP A 39 -14.76 -1.05 8.89
C TRP A 39 -15.95 -2.00 8.71
N LEU A 40 -16.22 -2.80 9.74
CA LEU A 40 -17.32 -3.75 9.80
C LEU A 40 -18.34 -3.26 10.82
N ARG A 41 -19.61 -3.21 10.43
CA ARG A 41 -20.70 -2.71 11.29
C ARG A 41 -21.88 -3.66 11.26
N GLU A 42 -22.28 -4.15 12.43
CA GLU A 42 -23.46 -5.00 12.55
C GLU A 42 -24.74 -4.26 12.14
N SER A 43 -25.52 -4.88 11.26
CA SER A 43 -26.68 -4.28 10.59
C SER A 43 -27.95 -4.30 11.44
N THR A 44 -28.14 -5.37 12.25
CA THR A 44 -29.42 -5.73 12.86
C THR A 44 -29.52 -5.44 14.36
N ALA A 45 -28.45 -4.97 15.01
CA ALA A 45 -28.48 -4.64 16.42
C ALA A 45 -29.12 -3.26 16.70
N SER A 46 -29.78 -3.14 17.85
CA SER A 46 -30.18 -1.84 18.40
C SER A 46 -28.95 -0.91 18.48
N ARG A 47 -29.11 0.41 18.33
CA ARG A 47 -27.96 1.33 18.22
C ARG A 47 -26.98 1.23 19.40
N SER A 48 -27.44 0.79 20.56
CA SER A 48 -26.67 0.57 21.79
C SER A 48 -25.91 -0.76 21.84
N GLU A 49 -26.22 -1.72 20.97
CA GLU A 49 -25.66 -3.09 20.98
C GLU A 49 -24.88 -3.42 19.69
N ARG A 50 -24.72 -2.45 18.79
CA ARG A 50 -24.06 -2.69 17.50
C ARG A 50 -22.58 -2.94 17.69
N VAL A 51 -22.14 -4.15 17.33
CA VAL A 51 -20.72 -4.44 17.18
C VAL A 51 -20.18 -3.66 15.99
N SER A 52 -19.10 -2.91 16.23
CA SER A 52 -18.35 -2.19 15.21
C SER A 52 -16.88 -2.57 15.34
N ILE A 53 -16.27 -2.93 14.23
CA ILE A 53 -14.90 -3.43 14.21
C ILE A 53 -14.13 -2.64 13.15
N VAL A 54 -13.00 -2.07 13.56
CA VAL A 54 -12.03 -1.51 12.63
C VAL A 54 -10.84 -2.44 12.57
N MET A 55 -10.41 -2.79 11.37
CA MET A 55 -9.23 -3.61 11.10
C MET A 55 -8.28 -2.83 10.20
N GLU A 56 -7.02 -2.75 10.58
CA GLU A 56 -6.00 -2.06 9.81
C GLU A 56 -4.67 -2.81 9.85
N TYR A 57 -3.81 -2.55 8.87
CA TYR A 57 -2.44 -3.01 8.85
C TYR A 57 -1.52 -1.81 8.87
N ALA A 58 -0.78 -1.61 9.95
CA ALA A 58 0.01 -0.41 10.18
C ALA A 58 1.46 -0.76 10.48
N ALA A 59 2.38 0.10 10.05
CA ALA A 59 3.74 0.05 10.56
C ALA A 59 3.71 0.42 12.06
N ILE A 60 4.40 -0.37 12.89
CA ILE A 60 4.49 -0.12 14.34
C ILE A 60 5.19 1.23 14.59
N GLN A 61 6.19 1.55 13.77
CA GLN A 61 6.86 2.84 13.73
C GLN A 61 6.67 3.50 12.36
N PHE A 62 5.51 4.13 12.16
CA PHE A 62 5.25 4.86 10.92
C PHE A 62 6.09 6.14 10.83
N GLY A 63 6.67 6.40 9.65
CA GLY A 63 7.56 7.52 9.39
C GLY A 63 8.65 7.16 8.39
N ALA A 64 9.74 7.94 8.35
CA ALA A 64 10.86 7.66 7.44
C ALA A 64 11.45 6.24 7.63
N LYS A 65 11.43 5.71 8.86
CA LYS A 65 11.95 4.38 9.19
C LYS A 65 11.18 3.21 8.57
N ALA A 66 9.89 3.41 8.28
CA ALA A 66 9.08 2.42 7.57
C ALA A 66 9.40 2.35 6.06
N LEU A 67 10.07 3.38 5.52
CA LEU A 67 10.35 3.53 4.10
C LEU A 67 11.84 3.39 3.77
N PHE A 68 12.72 3.69 4.74
CA PHE A 68 14.17 3.72 4.59
C PHE A 68 14.84 3.11 5.80
N PRO A 69 15.99 2.42 5.62
CA PRO A 69 16.79 1.98 6.75
C PRO A 69 17.52 3.17 7.39
N ASP A 70 17.89 2.99 8.65
CA ASP A 70 19.00 3.74 9.23
C ASP A 70 20.32 3.13 8.75
N ILE A 71 21.28 4.00 8.45
CA ILE A 71 22.57 3.62 7.88
C ILE A 71 23.63 3.96 8.91
N GLY A 72 24.24 2.94 9.48
CA GLY A 72 25.28 3.13 10.49
C GLY A 72 26.64 3.48 9.89
N PRO A 73 27.64 3.78 10.73
CA PRO A 73 28.95 4.28 10.28
C PRO A 73 29.71 3.31 9.35
N GLY A 74 29.47 2.01 9.46
CA GLY A 74 30.06 0.97 8.61
C GLY A 74 29.25 0.67 7.35
N GLY A 75 28.14 1.38 7.11
CA GLY A 75 27.21 1.10 6.02
C GLY A 75 26.20 -0.01 6.34
N GLU A 76 26.09 -0.43 7.60
CA GLU A 76 25.07 -1.35 8.04
C GLU A 76 23.66 -0.77 7.85
N LEU A 77 22.74 -1.57 7.33
CA LEU A 77 21.36 -1.18 7.09
C LEU A 77 20.48 -1.76 8.20
N VAL A 78 19.91 -0.88 9.01
CA VAL A 78 18.99 -1.25 10.10
C VAL A 78 17.57 -0.85 9.70
N TRP A 79 16.72 -1.84 9.48
CA TRP A 79 15.31 -1.62 9.14
C TRP A 79 14.45 -1.69 10.39
N ASP A 80 13.58 -0.69 10.54
CA ASP A 80 12.54 -0.65 11.58
C ASP A 80 11.19 -0.42 10.91
N ASN A 81 10.84 -1.35 10.02
CA ASN A 81 9.64 -1.33 9.20
C ASN A 81 8.65 -2.42 9.61
N TRP A 82 8.70 -2.88 10.86
CA TRP A 82 7.75 -3.87 11.37
C TRP A 82 6.32 -3.37 11.23
N ALA A 83 5.42 -4.28 10.87
CA ALA A 83 4.00 -3.99 10.76
C ALA A 83 3.15 -5.08 11.40
N THR A 84 1.95 -4.69 11.79
CA THR A 84 0.98 -5.61 12.37
C THR A 84 -0.41 -5.29 11.87
N VAL A 85 -1.25 -6.34 11.83
CA VAL A 85 -2.69 -6.13 11.85
C VAL A 85 -3.09 -5.69 13.26
N ALA A 86 -3.85 -4.61 13.34
CA ALA A 86 -4.49 -4.11 14.55
C ALA A 86 -6.01 -4.11 14.36
N TRP A 87 -6.72 -4.28 15.47
CA TRP A 87 -8.16 -4.15 15.48
C TRP A 87 -8.63 -3.36 16.71
N TYR A 88 -9.76 -2.69 16.56
CA TYR A 88 -10.33 -1.87 17.63
C TYR A 88 -11.83 -2.18 17.77
N PRO A 89 -12.31 -2.54 18.98
CA PRO A 89 -13.73 -2.61 19.28
C PRO A 89 -14.26 -1.18 19.35
N GLU A 90 -15.41 -0.95 18.73
CA GLU A 90 -16.04 0.36 18.65
C GLU A 90 -15.10 1.39 18.00
N ALA A 91 -15.32 1.69 16.72
CA ALA A 91 -14.60 2.78 16.09
C ALA A 91 -14.91 4.03 16.92
N ASN A 92 -13.98 4.48 17.79
CA ASN A 92 -14.22 5.67 18.58
C ASN A 92 -14.51 6.77 17.56
N ARG A 93 -15.75 7.27 17.57
CA ARG A 93 -16.28 8.15 16.51
C ARG A 93 -15.54 9.48 16.43
N SER A 94 -14.53 9.68 17.27
CA SER A 94 -13.96 10.97 17.61
C SER A 94 -12.66 11.33 16.90
N GLU A 95 -12.08 10.54 15.99
CA GLU A 95 -10.98 11.12 15.19
C GLU A 95 -10.84 10.63 13.75
N TRP A 96 -10.30 9.44 13.50
CA TRP A 96 -9.88 9.12 12.12
C TRP A 96 -11.01 8.55 11.26
N ILE A 97 -11.82 7.62 11.79
CA ILE A 97 -12.93 7.01 11.03
C ILE A 97 -14.02 8.03 10.69
N SER A 98 -14.23 9.05 11.53
CA SER A 98 -15.21 10.11 11.29
C SER A 98 -14.77 11.10 10.21
N GLN A 99 -13.47 11.14 9.92
CA GLN A 99 -12.87 11.90 8.82
C GLN A 99 -12.58 11.01 7.60
N ALA A 100 -12.77 9.69 7.72
CA ALA A 100 -12.51 8.76 6.65
C ALA A 100 -13.61 8.83 5.59
N LYS A 101 -13.20 8.75 4.33
CA LYS A 101 -14.10 8.41 3.22
C LYS A 101 -14.46 6.94 3.33
N LEU A 102 -15.75 6.65 3.48
CA LEU A 102 -16.25 5.29 3.57
C LEU A 102 -16.84 4.86 2.22
N THR A 103 -16.33 3.75 1.69
CA THR A 103 -16.89 3.12 0.49
C THR A 103 -17.44 1.76 0.90
N ARG A 104 -18.77 1.60 0.88
CA ARG A 104 -19.39 0.30 1.16
C ARG A 104 -18.93 -0.70 0.09
N ALA A 105 -18.49 -1.88 0.51
CA ALA A 105 -18.10 -2.97 -0.38
C ALA A 105 -19.20 -4.03 -0.50
N GLY A 106 -19.94 -4.27 0.58
CA GLY A 106 -20.99 -5.28 0.63
C GLY A 106 -21.41 -5.64 2.05
N THR A 107 -21.82 -6.89 2.23
CA THR A 107 -22.23 -7.48 3.52
C THR A 107 -21.61 -8.85 3.74
N ILE A 108 -21.38 -9.21 5.00
CA ILE A 108 -20.81 -10.49 5.43
C ILE A 108 -21.59 -11.02 6.65
N ASP A 109 -21.93 -12.29 6.66
CA ASP A 109 -22.52 -12.93 7.85
C ASP A 109 -21.44 -13.34 8.87
N GLY A 110 -21.86 -13.60 10.11
CA GLY A 110 -20.95 -13.87 11.23
C GLY A 110 -20.10 -15.12 11.03
N ARG A 111 -20.66 -16.17 10.41
CA ARG A 111 -19.92 -17.40 10.08
C ARG A 111 -18.80 -17.12 9.07
N THR A 112 -19.10 -16.37 8.02
CA THR A 112 -18.14 -15.99 6.99
C THR A 112 -17.08 -15.05 7.56
N LEU A 113 -17.47 -14.15 8.46
CA LEU A 113 -16.54 -13.25 9.15
C LEU A 113 -15.56 -14.01 10.05
N GLU A 114 -16.01 -15.03 10.77
CA GLU A 114 -15.13 -15.88 11.58
C GLU A 114 -14.11 -16.64 10.72
N ALA A 115 -14.54 -17.14 9.55
CA ALA A 115 -13.62 -17.76 8.58
C ALA A 115 -12.61 -16.73 8.04
N TRP A 116 -13.06 -15.50 7.79
CA TRP A 116 -12.19 -14.41 7.37
C TRP A 116 -11.17 -14.02 8.46
N PHE A 117 -11.54 -14.05 9.74
CA PHE A 117 -10.60 -13.85 10.84
C PHE A 117 -9.47 -14.90 10.84
N LYS A 118 -9.76 -16.17 10.58
CA LYS A 118 -8.72 -17.21 10.43
C LYS A 118 -7.80 -16.92 9.25
N TRP A 119 -8.37 -16.46 8.12
CA TRP A 119 -7.59 -16.00 6.97
C TRP A 119 -6.69 -14.80 7.33
N LEU A 120 -7.21 -13.83 8.09
CA LEU A 120 -6.49 -12.61 8.48
C LEU A 120 -5.26 -12.94 9.34
N LEU A 121 -5.39 -13.88 10.27
CA LEU A 121 -4.28 -14.38 11.08
C LEU A 121 -3.18 -14.99 10.19
N ALA A 122 -3.55 -15.87 9.27
CA ALA A 122 -2.59 -16.47 8.33
C ALA A 122 -1.95 -15.43 7.39
N TRP A 123 -2.73 -14.44 6.94
CA TRP A 123 -2.25 -13.34 6.10
C TRP A 123 -1.20 -12.49 6.82
N LYS A 124 -1.42 -12.19 8.11
CA LYS A 124 -0.49 -11.43 8.95
C LYS A 124 0.85 -12.14 9.12
N GLU A 125 0.85 -13.45 9.37
CA GLU A 125 2.09 -14.21 9.57
C GLU A 125 3.00 -14.19 8.34
N GLN A 126 2.44 -13.99 7.15
CA GLN A 126 3.20 -13.89 5.90
C GLN A 126 3.69 -12.47 5.58
N ARG A 127 3.35 -11.46 6.41
CA ARG A 127 3.56 -10.04 6.14
C ARG A 127 3.96 -9.28 7.40
N GLN A 128 5.15 -9.57 7.91
CA GLN A 128 5.67 -8.90 9.12
C GLN A 128 6.33 -7.53 8.85
N GLY A 129 6.70 -7.24 7.60
CA GLY A 129 7.29 -5.95 7.19
C GLY A 129 6.34 -5.06 6.38
N TYR A 130 6.31 -3.78 6.72
CA TYR A 130 5.73 -2.71 5.91
C TYR A 130 6.65 -2.41 4.72
N ASN A 131 6.10 -2.47 3.50
CA ASN A 131 6.84 -2.18 2.27
C ASN A 131 5.96 -1.41 1.30
N LEU A 132 6.23 -0.10 1.14
CA LEU A 132 5.49 0.79 0.24
C LEU A 132 5.79 0.51 -1.24
N TRP A 133 7.02 0.10 -1.55
CA TRP A 133 7.52 0.04 -2.91
C TRP A 133 7.18 -1.30 -3.56
N SER A 134 6.61 -1.27 -4.77
CA SER A 134 6.31 -2.47 -5.54
C SER A 134 7.08 -2.45 -6.86
N ILE A 135 7.32 -3.63 -7.46
CA ILE A 135 7.95 -3.76 -8.76
C ILE A 135 6.99 -4.46 -9.72
N TRP A 136 6.57 -3.76 -10.77
CA TRP A 136 5.62 -4.23 -11.78
C TRP A 136 6.24 -4.17 -13.18
N ASP A 137 5.59 -4.77 -14.17
CA ASP A 137 6.01 -4.69 -15.58
C ASP A 137 5.39 -3.51 -16.35
N LYS A 138 4.40 -2.83 -15.78
CA LYS A 138 3.72 -1.66 -16.35
C LYS A 138 3.12 -0.77 -15.25
N THR A 139 2.70 0.43 -15.61
CA THR A 139 2.19 1.45 -14.68
C THR A 139 0.75 1.21 -14.23
N ASP A 140 -0.11 0.74 -15.14
CA ASP A 140 -1.52 0.48 -14.85
C ASP A 140 -1.69 -0.86 -14.14
N VAL A 141 -2.48 -0.86 -13.08
CA VAL A 141 -2.73 -2.04 -12.23
C VAL A 141 -3.43 -3.16 -13.00
N VAL A 142 -4.31 -2.82 -13.95
CA VAL A 142 -5.03 -3.81 -14.76
C VAL A 142 -4.09 -4.46 -15.75
N GLY A 143 -3.95 -5.78 -15.61
CA GLY A 143 -3.06 -6.58 -16.45
C GLY A 143 -1.57 -6.43 -16.13
N ALA A 144 -1.19 -5.69 -15.08
CA ALA A 144 0.20 -5.66 -14.60
C ALA A 144 0.60 -6.99 -13.97
N ARG A 145 1.79 -7.48 -14.33
CA ARG A 145 2.47 -8.52 -13.59
C ARG A 145 3.20 -7.89 -12.41
N ARG A 146 2.73 -8.17 -11.20
CA ARG A 146 3.35 -7.71 -9.95
C ARG A 146 4.53 -8.62 -9.59
N LEU A 147 5.74 -8.26 -10.02
CA LEU A 147 6.97 -9.02 -9.74
C LEU A 147 7.31 -9.03 -8.25
N LEU A 148 7.11 -7.89 -7.58
CA LEU A 148 7.22 -7.76 -6.14
C LEU A 148 6.05 -6.90 -5.64
N PRO A 149 5.06 -7.46 -4.93
CA PRO A 149 3.94 -6.69 -4.40
C PRO A 149 4.38 -5.82 -3.22
N ASP A 150 3.65 -4.73 -3.01
CA ASP A 150 3.72 -3.96 -1.76
C ASP A 150 3.08 -4.73 -0.59
N SER A 151 3.39 -4.29 0.63
CA SER A 151 2.81 -4.79 1.87
C SER A 151 2.50 -3.60 2.76
N ILE A 152 1.32 -3.01 2.57
CA ILE A 152 0.86 -1.81 3.28
C ILE A 152 -0.61 -1.92 3.69
N CYS A 153 -1.13 -0.92 4.39
CA CYS A 153 -2.53 -0.86 4.83
C CYS A 153 -3.53 -1.11 3.69
N HIS A 154 -3.28 -0.53 2.53
CA HIS A 154 -4.07 -0.74 1.32
C HIS A 154 -4.05 -2.20 0.82
N THR A 155 -2.92 -2.90 0.96
CA THR A 155 -2.78 -4.32 0.59
C THR A 155 -3.68 -5.18 1.46
N LEU A 156 -3.77 -4.90 2.77
CA LEU A 156 -4.72 -5.60 3.65
C LEU A 156 -6.16 -5.40 3.17
N VAL A 157 -6.54 -4.17 2.82
CA VAL A 157 -7.92 -3.89 2.37
C VAL A 157 -8.21 -4.61 1.05
N GLU A 158 -7.35 -4.52 0.05
CA GLU A 158 -7.52 -5.20 -1.24
C GLU A 158 -7.59 -6.73 -1.07
N ASP A 159 -6.59 -7.33 -0.40
CA ASP A 159 -6.54 -8.79 -0.19
C ASP A 159 -7.69 -9.27 0.70
N GLY A 160 -8.03 -8.50 1.73
CA GLY A 160 -9.07 -8.80 2.72
C GLY A 160 -10.46 -8.79 2.11
N LEU A 161 -10.78 -7.76 1.32
CA LEU A 161 -12.02 -7.67 0.55
C LEU A 161 -12.15 -8.85 -0.44
N ALA A 162 -11.08 -9.14 -1.19
CA ALA A 162 -11.05 -10.28 -2.09
C ALA A 162 -11.23 -11.63 -1.36
N ALA A 163 -10.66 -11.77 -0.16
CA ALA A 163 -10.82 -12.95 0.68
C ALA A 163 -12.25 -13.11 1.19
N MET A 164 -12.89 -12.03 1.68
CA MET A 164 -14.29 -12.07 2.11
C MET A 164 -15.20 -12.54 0.97
N TYR A 165 -15.03 -12.02 -0.24
CA TYR A 165 -15.78 -12.46 -1.42
C TYR A 165 -15.60 -13.96 -1.70
N ARG A 166 -14.35 -14.45 -1.70
CA ARG A 166 -14.07 -15.89 -1.90
C ARG A 166 -14.67 -16.78 -0.80
N LEU A 167 -14.85 -16.25 0.40
CA LEU A 167 -15.47 -16.96 1.52
C LEU A 167 -17.00 -16.93 1.51
N GLY A 168 -17.61 -16.20 0.56
CA GLY A 168 -19.07 -16.17 0.38
C GLY A 168 -19.74 -14.87 0.83
N ALA A 169 -18.99 -13.83 1.20
CA ALA A 169 -19.57 -12.52 1.47
C ALA A 169 -20.24 -11.94 0.21
N ASN A 170 -21.38 -11.27 0.41
CA ASN A 170 -22.10 -10.62 -0.67
C ASN A 170 -21.51 -9.24 -0.95
N MET A 171 -20.68 -9.13 -2.00
CA MET A 171 -20.09 -7.88 -2.45
C MET A 171 -20.84 -7.35 -3.67
N ASP A 172 -21.56 -6.25 -3.48
CA ASP A 172 -22.52 -5.68 -4.44
C ASP A 172 -22.11 -4.27 -4.92
N GLN A 173 -20.99 -3.75 -4.43
CA GLN A 173 -20.49 -2.43 -4.85
C GLN A 173 -19.97 -2.46 -6.29
N GLU A 174 -20.72 -1.82 -7.19
CA GLU A 174 -20.36 -1.71 -8.62
C GLU A 174 -19.28 -0.67 -8.92
N GLY A 175 -19.18 0.40 -8.11
CA GLY A 175 -18.18 1.46 -8.31
C GLY A 175 -16.79 1.09 -7.81
N PRO A 176 -15.70 1.66 -8.38
CA PRO A 176 -14.34 1.29 -8.02
C PRO A 176 -14.01 1.63 -6.57
N ILE A 177 -13.38 0.69 -5.87
CA ILE A 177 -12.67 0.97 -4.62
C ILE A 177 -11.22 1.25 -5.02
N CYS A 178 -10.69 2.40 -4.63
CA CYS A 178 -9.37 2.87 -5.08
C CYS A 178 -8.36 2.80 -3.94
N ARG A 179 -7.08 2.65 -4.30
CA ARG A 179 -5.95 2.71 -3.38
C ARG A 179 -4.73 3.33 -4.02
N ASN A 180 -3.78 3.70 -3.17
CA ASN A 180 -2.46 4.09 -3.64
C ASN A 180 -1.60 2.86 -3.99
N TYR A 181 -0.90 2.97 -5.11
CA TYR A 181 0.13 2.08 -5.61
C TYR A 181 1.37 2.90 -5.94
N PHE A 182 2.55 2.36 -5.64
CA PHE A 182 3.84 2.99 -5.94
C PHE A 182 4.73 2.01 -6.71
N PRO A 183 4.39 1.69 -7.98
CA PRO A 183 5.13 0.71 -8.75
C PRO A 183 6.36 1.34 -9.39
N PHE A 184 7.50 0.70 -9.23
CA PHE A 184 8.65 0.84 -10.11
C PHE A 184 8.55 -0.19 -11.24
N ILE A 185 9.01 0.16 -12.44
CA ILE A 185 8.75 -0.62 -13.65
C ILE A 185 9.98 -1.42 -14.04
N ASP A 186 9.88 -2.74 -14.03
CA ASP A 186 10.89 -3.69 -14.53
C ASP A 186 10.20 -4.68 -15.48
N THR A 187 10.54 -4.60 -16.76
CA THR A 187 9.95 -5.46 -17.81
C THR A 187 10.65 -6.80 -17.96
N VAL A 188 11.80 -6.99 -17.31
CA VAL A 188 12.66 -8.17 -17.47
C VAL A 188 12.46 -9.11 -16.30
N SER A 189 13.12 -8.84 -15.17
CA SER A 189 13.10 -9.69 -13.99
C SER A 189 13.83 -9.08 -12.79
N LEU A 190 13.33 -9.43 -11.61
CA LEU A 190 13.97 -9.13 -10.34
C LEU A 190 15.17 -10.02 -10.09
N ARG A 191 16.26 -9.42 -9.60
CA ARG A 191 17.46 -10.17 -9.22
C ARG A 191 17.65 -10.11 -7.70
N PRO A 192 17.82 -11.24 -7.00
CA PRO A 192 18.19 -11.21 -5.59
C PRO A 192 19.60 -10.62 -5.45
N VAL A 193 19.79 -9.77 -4.45
CA VAL A 193 21.12 -9.25 -4.09
C VAL A 193 21.83 -10.28 -3.21
N ASN A 194 23.10 -10.56 -3.51
CA ASN A 194 23.92 -11.40 -2.64
C ASN A 194 24.30 -10.63 -1.37
N THR A 195 23.61 -10.89 -0.27
CA THR A 195 23.84 -10.20 1.01
C THR A 195 25.13 -10.63 1.71
N SER A 196 25.74 -11.72 1.27
CA SER A 196 27.06 -12.16 1.74
C SER A 196 28.22 -11.45 1.04
N ASP A 197 27.98 -10.71 -0.04
CA ASP A 197 28.99 -9.91 -0.73
C ASP A 197 29.04 -8.48 -0.15
N PRO A 198 30.13 -8.09 0.54
CA PRO A 198 30.26 -6.75 1.11
C PRO A 198 30.20 -5.63 0.07
N ALA A 199 30.67 -5.88 -1.17
CA ALA A 199 30.62 -4.87 -2.23
C ALA A 199 29.17 -4.64 -2.70
N ALA A 200 28.40 -5.72 -2.85
CA ALA A 200 26.97 -5.62 -3.14
C ALA A 200 26.22 -4.85 -2.04
N MET A 201 26.47 -5.18 -0.77
CA MET A 201 25.82 -4.47 0.35
C MET A 201 26.23 -3.01 0.47
N LYS A 202 27.48 -2.66 0.14
CA LYS A 202 27.92 -1.26 0.05
C LYS A 202 27.15 -0.49 -1.01
N ASN A 203 26.85 -1.11 -2.16
CA ASN A 203 26.02 -0.48 -3.20
C ASN A 203 24.58 -0.27 -2.72
N VAL A 204 23.99 -1.25 -2.04
CA VAL A 204 22.65 -1.13 -1.44
C VAL A 204 22.61 0.01 -0.42
N ALA A 205 23.60 0.09 0.48
CA ALA A 205 23.67 1.16 1.48
C ALA A 205 23.83 2.55 0.83
N SER A 206 24.72 2.67 -0.16
CA SER A 206 24.93 3.92 -0.90
C SER A 206 23.67 4.37 -1.63
N PHE A 207 22.94 3.42 -2.22
CA PHE A 207 21.66 3.69 -2.87
C PHE A 207 20.63 4.24 -1.87
N PHE A 208 20.42 3.56 -0.73
CA PHE A 208 19.42 4.01 0.26
C PHE A 208 19.81 5.33 0.91
N ALA A 209 21.10 5.62 1.09
CA ALA A 209 21.56 6.94 1.55
C ALA A 209 21.14 8.03 0.57
N ALA A 210 21.49 7.88 -0.71
CA ALA A 210 21.15 8.86 -1.74
C ALA A 210 19.63 8.99 -1.98
N PHE A 211 18.89 7.88 -1.86
CA PHE A 211 17.43 7.90 -2.00
C PHE A 211 16.74 8.58 -0.80
N LYS A 212 17.22 8.34 0.43
CA LYS A 212 16.77 9.05 1.63
C LYS A 212 17.02 10.56 1.51
N ASP A 213 18.19 10.96 1.01
CA ASP A 213 18.51 12.36 0.74
C ASP A 213 17.58 12.98 -0.30
N LEU A 214 17.26 12.25 -1.39
CA LEU A 214 16.28 12.70 -2.37
C LEU A 214 14.93 12.97 -1.73
N VAL A 215 14.37 12.00 -0.99
CA VAL A 215 13.02 12.07 -0.42
C VAL A 215 12.89 13.17 0.64
N ASN A 216 13.98 13.49 1.33
CA ASN A 216 14.02 14.57 2.32
C ASN A 216 14.09 15.99 1.70
N LYS A 217 14.27 16.12 0.37
CA LYS A 217 14.26 17.43 -0.29
C LYS A 217 12.86 18.06 -0.23
N PRO A 218 12.78 19.40 -0.14
CA PRO A 218 11.50 20.11 -0.07
C PRO A 218 10.85 20.24 -1.46
N PHE A 219 10.13 19.21 -1.89
CA PHE A 219 9.33 19.30 -3.11
C PHE A 219 8.01 20.03 -2.87
N LYS A 220 7.60 20.87 -3.83
CA LYS A 220 6.34 21.60 -3.75
C LYS A 220 5.14 20.80 -4.24
N ASN A 221 5.35 19.72 -4.99
CA ASN A 221 4.28 18.86 -5.50
C ASN A 221 4.86 17.52 -5.99
N ILE A 222 3.99 16.57 -6.32
CA ILE A 222 4.38 15.26 -6.84
C ILE A 222 5.12 15.35 -8.18
N GLY A 223 4.81 16.31 -9.06
CA GLY A 223 5.50 16.47 -10.33
C GLY A 223 6.98 16.86 -10.17
N GLN A 224 7.29 17.73 -9.21
CA GLN A 224 8.68 18.05 -8.84
C GLN A 224 9.41 16.85 -8.25
N PHE A 225 8.75 16.09 -7.39
CA PHE A 225 9.32 14.84 -6.86
C PHE A 225 9.56 13.82 -7.98
N GLY A 226 8.59 13.63 -8.88
CA GLY A 226 8.70 12.77 -10.04
C GLY A 226 9.89 13.11 -10.93
N ARG A 227 10.08 14.39 -11.29
CA ARG A 227 11.29 14.83 -12.02
C ARG A 227 12.58 14.48 -11.31
N ALA A 228 12.62 14.74 -10.00
CA ALA A 228 13.81 14.51 -9.22
C ALA A 228 14.09 13.01 -9.07
N LEU A 229 13.05 12.18 -8.98
CA LEU A 229 13.13 10.73 -8.98
C LEU A 229 13.62 10.19 -10.33
N VAL A 230 13.11 10.72 -11.45
CA VAL A 230 13.65 10.39 -12.79
C VAL A 230 15.13 10.76 -12.87
N GLY A 231 15.49 11.99 -12.49
CA GLY A 231 16.89 12.43 -12.50
C GLY A 231 17.79 11.56 -11.61
N PHE A 232 17.28 11.12 -10.46
CA PHE A 232 17.97 10.19 -9.57
C PHE A 232 18.22 8.84 -10.25
N VAL A 233 17.19 8.20 -10.82
CA VAL A 233 17.36 6.88 -11.46
C VAL A 233 18.20 6.96 -12.73
N MET A 234 18.10 8.05 -13.50
CA MET A 234 18.91 8.28 -14.69
C MET A 234 20.37 8.67 -14.39
N GLY A 235 20.66 9.09 -13.15
CA GLY A 235 22.03 9.34 -12.71
C GLY A 235 22.88 8.07 -12.63
N PHE A 236 22.24 6.90 -12.56
CA PHE A 236 22.94 5.62 -12.62
C PHE A 236 23.22 5.21 -14.07
N ARG A 237 24.40 4.62 -14.31
CA ARG A 237 24.77 4.05 -15.63
C ARG A 237 23.70 3.11 -16.18
N HIS A 238 23.06 2.36 -15.30
CA HIS A 238 21.89 1.54 -15.59
C HIS A 238 20.79 1.91 -14.57
N PRO A 239 19.64 2.46 -15.01
CA PRO A 239 18.55 2.79 -14.11
C PRO A 239 18.11 1.56 -13.31
N HIS A 240 18.10 1.66 -12.00
CA HIS A 240 17.77 0.54 -11.12
C HIS A 240 17.14 1.03 -9.81
N PHE A 241 16.52 0.09 -9.09
CA PHE A 241 15.96 0.32 -7.76
C PHE A 241 16.21 -0.89 -6.87
N TYR A 242 16.59 -0.64 -5.61
CA TYR A 242 16.68 -1.70 -4.61
C TYR A 242 15.42 -1.72 -3.75
N VAL A 243 14.83 -2.91 -3.57
CA VAL A 243 13.69 -3.12 -2.66
C VAL A 243 14.10 -4.06 -1.54
N TYR A 244 13.80 -3.66 -0.32
CA TYR A 244 13.93 -4.50 0.86
C TYR A 244 12.63 -5.24 1.14
N ARG A 245 12.72 -6.52 1.51
CA ARG A 245 11.59 -7.31 1.96
C ARG A 245 11.96 -8.13 3.18
N TYR A 246 11.09 -8.07 4.17
CA TYR A 246 11.11 -8.94 5.34
C TYR A 246 9.76 -9.67 5.42
N THR A 247 9.78 -10.98 5.16
CA THR A 247 8.55 -11.79 5.13
C THR A 247 8.32 -12.43 6.50
N THR A 248 9.26 -13.26 6.94
CA THR A 248 9.23 -13.99 8.22
C THR A 248 10.62 -14.03 8.85
N PRO A 249 10.74 -14.36 10.15
CA PRO A 249 12.03 -14.51 10.83
C PRO A 249 12.93 -15.58 10.21
N GLU A 250 12.35 -16.66 9.70
CA GLU A 250 13.07 -17.78 9.09
C GLU A 250 13.66 -17.41 7.74
N GLU A 251 12.95 -16.59 6.95
CA GLU A 251 13.45 -16.12 5.65
C GLU A 251 14.48 -15.00 5.77
N GLY A 252 14.46 -14.27 6.87
CA GLY A 252 15.33 -13.13 7.12
C GLY A 252 15.15 -11.97 6.12
N PRO A 253 16.01 -10.95 6.22
CA PRO A 253 16.00 -9.81 5.31
C PRO A 253 16.46 -10.20 3.89
N LYS A 254 15.69 -9.82 2.89
CA LYS A 254 16.03 -10.00 1.47
C LYS A 254 16.06 -8.67 0.74
N TYR A 255 17.01 -8.51 -0.16
CA TYR A 255 17.11 -7.36 -1.06
C TYR A 255 16.95 -7.82 -2.50
N TRP A 256 16.18 -7.05 -3.26
CA TRP A 256 15.95 -7.27 -4.68
C TRP A 256 16.44 -6.07 -5.47
N LEU A 257 17.04 -6.34 -6.63
CA LEU A 257 17.46 -5.34 -7.60
C LEU A 257 16.54 -5.41 -8.81
N ALA A 258 15.81 -4.32 -9.05
CA ALA A 258 15.00 -4.11 -10.24
C ALA A 258 15.80 -3.30 -11.26
N ASN A 259 15.84 -3.75 -12.52
CA ASN A 259 16.42 -3.01 -13.63
C ASN A 259 15.31 -2.18 -14.28
N LEU A 260 15.29 -0.88 -14.01
CA LEU A 260 14.14 -0.06 -14.34
C LEU A 260 14.02 0.16 -15.85
N SER A 261 12.84 -0.09 -16.38
CA SER A 261 12.43 0.22 -17.75
C SER A 261 11.57 1.47 -17.75
N ARG A 262 11.63 2.30 -18.80
CA ARG A 262 10.74 3.47 -18.92
C ARG A 262 9.26 3.05 -18.78
N PRO A 263 8.42 3.82 -18.07
CA PRO A 263 8.66 5.15 -17.50
C PRO A 263 9.35 5.15 -16.11
N TYR A 264 9.98 4.04 -15.72
CA TYR A 264 10.71 3.78 -14.47
C TYR A 264 9.83 3.63 -13.24
N PHE A 265 8.74 4.39 -13.14
CA PHE A 265 7.74 4.28 -12.07
C PHE A 265 6.37 4.77 -12.53
N GLY A 266 5.31 4.32 -11.87
CA GLY A 266 3.94 4.79 -12.08
C GLY A 266 3.68 6.08 -11.30
N LEU A 267 3.39 7.16 -12.02
CA LEU A 267 2.96 8.44 -11.43
C LEU A 267 1.48 8.46 -11.04
N ARG A 268 0.66 7.65 -11.72
CA ARG A 268 -0.73 7.41 -11.39
C ARG A 268 -0.81 6.55 -10.13
N THR A 269 -0.63 7.18 -8.98
CA THR A 269 -0.56 6.44 -7.72
C THR A 269 -1.92 5.96 -7.26
N ASN A 270 -3.02 6.71 -7.49
CA ASN A 270 -4.35 6.25 -7.10
C ASN A 270 -5.04 5.49 -8.23
N GLN A 271 -5.16 4.18 -8.08
CA GLN A 271 -5.81 3.31 -9.06
C GLN A 271 -6.81 2.39 -8.37
N ARG A 272 -7.65 1.74 -9.16
CA ARG A 272 -8.64 0.79 -8.63
C ARG A 272 -7.96 -0.42 -7.99
N MET A 273 -8.58 -0.97 -6.96
CA MET A 273 -8.24 -2.30 -6.44
C MET A 273 -8.63 -3.37 -7.46
N LEU A 274 -7.86 -4.47 -7.52
CA LEU A 274 -8.21 -5.64 -8.34
C LEU A 274 -9.14 -6.58 -7.56
N LEU A 275 -10.39 -6.17 -7.40
CA LEU A 275 -11.39 -6.92 -6.65
C LEU A 275 -12.14 -7.93 -7.54
N PRO A 276 -12.33 -9.19 -7.12
CA PRO A 276 -12.84 -10.26 -7.99
C PRO A 276 -14.24 -10.03 -8.59
N TRP A 277 -15.10 -9.26 -7.92
CA TRP A 277 -16.46 -8.95 -8.39
C TRP A 277 -16.53 -7.69 -9.26
N GLN A 278 -15.43 -6.92 -9.34
CA GLN A 278 -15.39 -5.71 -10.15
C GLN A 278 -14.73 -6.03 -11.49
N ASN A 279 -15.43 -5.82 -12.61
CA ASN A 279 -14.86 -6.10 -13.91
C ASN A 279 -13.67 -5.16 -14.20
N ALA A 280 -12.47 -5.74 -14.33
CA ALA A 280 -11.25 -5.00 -14.62
C ALA A 280 -11.31 -4.27 -15.98
N SER A 281 -12.04 -4.80 -16.96
CA SER A 281 -12.19 -4.17 -18.29
C SER A 281 -13.03 -2.89 -18.25
N HIS A 282 -13.69 -2.59 -17.13
CA HIS A 282 -14.42 -1.34 -16.93
C HIS A 282 -13.56 -0.23 -16.35
N GLU A 283 -12.25 -0.45 -16.16
CA GLU A 283 -11.36 0.61 -15.69
C GLU A 283 -11.43 1.81 -16.63
N LYS A 284 -11.73 2.98 -16.05
CA LYS A 284 -11.68 4.26 -16.75
C LYS A 284 -10.57 5.11 -16.16
N ARG A 285 -9.78 5.76 -17.03
CA ARG A 285 -8.83 6.80 -16.61
C ARG A 285 -9.60 7.86 -15.80
N GLY A 286 -9.04 8.25 -14.65
CA GLY A 286 -9.65 9.22 -13.75
C GLY A 286 -10.81 8.72 -12.87
N GLU A 287 -11.21 7.44 -12.93
CA GLU A 287 -12.29 6.93 -12.05
C GLU A 287 -11.91 6.97 -10.56
N CYS A 288 -10.62 6.89 -10.28
CA CYS A 288 -10.03 7.03 -8.95
C CYS A 288 -9.56 8.46 -8.65
N ARG A 289 -9.99 9.47 -9.43
CA ARG A 289 -9.61 10.86 -9.17
C ARG A 289 -10.21 11.32 -7.84
N ARG A 290 -9.35 11.76 -6.92
CA ARG A 290 -9.79 12.42 -5.70
C ARG A 290 -10.24 13.84 -6.04
N LYS A 291 -11.51 14.16 -5.77
CA LYS A 291 -12.07 15.51 -5.97
C LYS A 291 -11.55 16.54 -4.96
N SER A 292 -11.01 16.09 -3.84
CA SER A 292 -10.56 16.91 -2.72
C SER A 292 -9.26 16.35 -2.17
N GLY A 293 -8.17 17.09 -2.29
CA GLY A 293 -6.86 16.83 -1.70
C GLY A 293 -6.04 18.14 -1.70
N PRO A 294 -4.94 18.23 -0.93
CA PRO A 294 -4.15 19.45 -0.82
C PRO A 294 -3.48 19.88 -2.15
N TRP A 295 -3.48 19.01 -3.16
CA TRP A 295 -2.89 19.26 -4.47
C TRP A 295 -3.97 19.16 -5.57
N PRO A 296 -4.00 20.11 -6.53
CA PRO A 296 -4.82 19.97 -7.72
C PRO A 296 -4.47 18.66 -8.45
N ALA A 297 -5.46 18.06 -9.12
CA ALA A 297 -5.32 16.74 -9.74
C ALA A 297 -4.09 16.67 -10.64
N VAL A 298 -3.19 15.75 -10.29
CA VAL A 298 -1.89 15.47 -10.95
C VAL A 298 -2.02 15.14 -12.44
N GLU A 299 -3.23 14.82 -12.89
CA GLU A 299 -3.53 14.36 -14.26
C GLU A 299 -3.29 15.41 -15.36
N GLU A 300 -3.45 16.72 -15.10
CA GLU A 300 -3.10 17.76 -16.10
C GLU A 300 -1.58 17.80 -16.37
N GLU A 301 -0.76 17.43 -15.38
CA GLU A 301 0.68 17.25 -15.59
C GLU A 301 0.98 15.88 -16.23
N GLU A 302 0.23 14.81 -15.95
CA GLU A 302 0.47 13.46 -16.51
C GLU A 302 0.47 13.41 -18.04
N GLU A 303 -0.46 14.10 -18.71
CA GLU A 303 -0.45 14.19 -20.18
C GLU A 303 0.81 14.89 -20.71
N SER A 304 1.31 15.90 -20.00
CA SER A 304 2.58 16.55 -20.34
C SER A 304 3.80 15.66 -20.07
N TRP A 305 3.70 14.74 -19.09
CA TRP A 305 4.77 13.82 -18.71
C TRP A 305 4.93 12.68 -19.70
N GLU A 306 3.83 12.05 -20.13
CA GLU A 306 3.89 11.02 -21.16
C GLU A 306 4.52 11.57 -22.44
N GLN A 307 4.26 12.84 -22.76
CA GLN A 307 4.89 13.55 -23.88
C GLN A 307 6.37 13.88 -23.67
N MET A 308 6.84 14.06 -22.42
CA MET A 308 8.25 14.32 -22.11
C MET A 308 9.14 13.07 -22.16
N TYR A 309 8.57 11.86 -22.14
CA TYR A 309 9.32 10.60 -22.02
C TYR A 309 9.20 9.66 -23.23
N ILE A 310 8.34 10.00 -24.21
CA ILE A 310 8.35 9.45 -25.58
C ILE A 310 9.53 10.04 -26.35
#